data_AF-A0A1I8ILR6-F1
#
_entry.id   AF-A0A1I8ILR6-F1
#
_cell.length_a   1.000
_cell.length_b   1.000
_cell.length_c   1.000
_cell.angle_alpha   90.00
_cell.angle_beta   90.00
_cell.angle_gamma   90.00
#
_symmetry.space_group_name_H-M   'P 1'
#
loop_
_entity.id
_entity.type
_entity.pdbx_description
1 polymer ?
#
loop_
_entity_poly.entity_id
_entity_poly.type
_entity_poly.pdbx_seq_one_letter_code
_entity_poly.pdbx_strand_id
1 'polypeptide(L)'
;MQDHNPPLIHTIPYFCTSVYKWLQTGTDYVAAIHCKAGKGRTGVMIACYLLYESFKGIHDNPPTYLSADAVLDLYDRQRTHNGKVLKYFINSFDYF
;
A
#
# COMPACT_ATOMS: atom_id res chain seq x y z
N MET A 1 23.77 -4.53 9.11
CA MET A 1 22.41 -3.98 8.91
C MET A 1 21.44 -5.13 9.16
N GLN A 2 20.71 -5.12 10.28
CA GLN A 2 19.93 -6.27 10.71
C GLN A 2 18.66 -6.41 9.85
N ASP A 3 18.64 -7.45 9.02
CA ASP A 3 17.38 -8.13 8.69
C ASP A 3 16.76 -8.59 10.03
N HIS A 4 15.44 -8.45 10.17
CA HIS A 4 14.57 -8.97 11.26
C HIS A 4 13.94 -8.00 12.28
N ASN A 5 14.11 -6.68 12.21
CA ASN A 5 13.23 -5.77 12.96
C ASN A 5 12.01 -5.34 12.13
N PRO A 6 10.77 -5.45 12.65
CA PRO A 6 9.61 -4.83 12.02
C PRO A 6 9.83 -3.32 11.85
N PRO A 7 9.27 -2.68 10.81
CA PRO A 7 9.26 -1.22 10.74
C PRO A 7 8.69 -0.71 12.06
N LEU A 8 9.35 0.27 12.66
CA LEU A 8 8.90 0.83 13.93
C LEU A 8 7.46 1.33 13.73
N ILE A 9 6.52 0.87 14.56
CA ILE A 9 5.08 1.16 14.39
C ILE A 9 4.79 2.66 14.22
N HIS A 10 5.63 3.52 14.82
CA HIS A 10 5.54 4.97 14.70
C HIS A 10 5.83 5.52 13.30
N THR A 11 6.45 4.76 12.39
CA THR A 11 6.71 5.21 11.01
C THR A 11 5.49 5.05 10.11
N ILE A 12 4.53 4.21 10.48
CA ILE A 12 3.34 3.91 9.66
C ILE A 12 2.53 5.19 9.37
N PRO A 13 2.17 6.04 10.36
CA PRO A 13 1.40 7.25 10.08
C PRO A 13 2.12 8.25 9.15
N TYR A 14 3.44 8.38 9.30
CA TYR A 14 4.26 9.25 8.44
C TYR A 14 4.28 8.73 7.00
N PHE A 15 4.49 7.42 6.83
CA PHE A 15 4.41 6.78 5.54
C PHE A 15 3.04 6.99 4.88
N CYS A 16 1.94 6.67 5.58
CA CYS A 16 0.60 6.80 5.02
C CYS A 16 0.29 8.25 4.63
N THR A 17 0.66 9.21 5.48
CA THR A 17 0.45 10.63 5.19
C THR A 17 1.29 11.10 4.00
N SER A 18 2.54 10.63 3.89
CA SER A 18 3.42 10.99 2.77
C SER A 18 2.91 10.45 1.44
N VAL A 19 2.53 9.17 1.40
CA VAL A 19 1.97 8.53 0.20
C VAL A 19 0.63 9.16 -0.18
N TYR A 20 -0.23 9.41 0.81
CA TYR A 20 -1.52 10.05 0.59
C TYR A 20 -1.37 11.44 -0.04
N LYS A 21 -0.49 12.29 0.49
CA LYS A 21 -0.23 13.62 -0.08
C LYS A 21 0.30 13.54 -1.51
N TRP A 22 1.20 12.59 -1.78
CA TRP A 22 1.72 12.36 -3.13
C TRP A 22 0.59 12.03 -4.11
N LEU A 23 -0.22 11.02 -3.77
CA LEU A 23 -1.30 10.54 -4.63
C LEU A 23 -2.45 11.56 -4.74
N GLN A 24 -2.72 12.34 -3.70
CA GLN A 24 -3.73 13.39 -3.75
C GLN A 24 -3.42 14.49 -4.78
N THR A 25 -2.17 14.61 -5.24
CA THR A 25 -1.76 15.62 -6.23
C THR A 25 -2.48 15.45 -7.58
N GLY A 26 -2.77 14.22 -8.00
CA GLY A 26 -3.43 13.94 -9.27
C GLY A 26 -3.70 12.46 -9.48
N THR A 27 -4.70 12.15 -10.30
CA THR A 27 -5.16 10.76 -10.56
C THR A 27 -4.18 9.95 -11.43
N ASP A 28 -3.15 10.60 -11.96
CA ASP A 28 -2.04 10.04 -12.73
C ASP A 28 -0.77 9.79 -11.89
N TYR A 29 -0.76 10.20 -10.61
CA TYR A 29 0.38 9.99 -9.71
C TYR A 29 0.45 8.54 -9.23
N VAL A 30 1.66 7.98 -9.20
CA VAL A 30 1.91 6.59 -8.81
C VAL A 30 2.95 6.53 -7.71
N ALA A 31 2.72 5.70 -6.69
CA ALA A 31 3.67 5.43 -5.61
C ALA A 31 4.19 3.99 -5.72
N ALA A 32 5.52 3.83 -5.84
CA ALA A 32 6.17 2.52 -5.85
C ALA A 32 6.74 2.19 -4.47
N ILE A 33 6.24 1.12 -3.85
CA ILE A 33 6.64 0.70 -2.51
C ILE A 33 7.33 -0.65 -2.62
N HIS A 34 8.61 -0.72 -2.22
CA HIS A 34 9.37 -1.96 -2.26
C HIS A 34 10.16 -2.16 -0.96
N CYS A 35 10.48 -3.42 -0.68
CA CYS A 35 11.51 -3.79 0.29
C CYS A 35 12.41 -4.83 -0.38
N LYS A 36 13.52 -5.22 0.28
CA LYS A 36 14.52 -6.14 -0.29
C LYS A 36 13.92 -7.43 -0.89
N ALA A 37 12.92 -8.04 -0.24
CA ALA A 37 12.29 -9.28 -0.69
C ALA A 37 10.83 -9.12 -1.16
N GLY A 38 10.26 -7.90 -1.12
CA GLY A 38 8.92 -7.58 -1.65
C GLY A 38 7.71 -8.34 -1.08
N LYS A 39 7.82 -8.99 0.08
CA LYS A 39 6.77 -9.85 0.65
C LYS A 39 6.18 -9.29 1.95
N GLY A 40 6.85 -9.50 3.09
CA GLY A 40 6.29 -9.18 4.42
C GLY A 40 6.16 -7.67 4.73
N ARG A 41 7.29 -6.94 4.75
CA ARG A 41 7.29 -5.52 5.11
C ARG A 41 6.50 -4.66 4.12
N THR A 42 6.60 -4.96 2.83
CA THR A 42 5.85 -4.25 1.78
C THR A 42 4.34 -4.44 1.94
N GLY A 43 3.88 -5.68 2.18
CA GLY A 43 2.45 -5.95 2.34
C GLY A 43 1.84 -5.25 3.54
N VAL A 44 2.55 -5.22 4.68
CA VAL A 44 2.09 -4.50 5.88
C VAL A 44 1.93 -3.00 5.60
N MET A 45 2.93 -2.36 4.98
CA MET A 45 2.86 -0.92 4.70
C MET A 45 1.74 -0.59 3.70
N ILE A 46 1.55 -1.42 2.66
CA ILE A 46 0.46 -1.24 1.69
C ILE A 46 -0.90 -1.43 2.38
N ALA A 47 -1.08 -2.46 3.20
CA ALA A 47 -2.32 -2.67 3.95
C ALA A 47 -2.62 -1.49 4.90
N CYS A 48 -1.62 -0.99 5.62
CA CYS A 48 -1.79 0.20 6.45
C CYS A 48 -2.20 1.45 5.64
N TYR A 49 -1.65 1.61 4.43
CA TYR A 49 -2.03 2.70 3.54
C TYR A 49 -3.45 2.55 3.00
N LEU A 50 -3.84 1.37 2.52
CA LEU A 50 -5.20 1.10 2.03
C LEU A 50 -6.25 1.33 3.11
N LEU A 51 -5.95 0.93 4.35
CA LEU A 51 -6.79 1.24 5.50
C LEU A 51 -6.89 2.76 5.69
N TYR A 52 -5.76 3.46 5.74
CA TYR A 52 -5.72 4.93 5.89
C TYR A 52 -6.53 5.66 4.81
N GLU A 53 -6.35 5.28 3.54
CA GLU A 53 -7.10 5.81 2.41
C GLU A 53 -8.60 5.54 2.57
N SER A 54 -9.01 4.35 2.98
CA SER A 54 -10.43 4.00 3.17
C SER A 54 -11.15 4.90 4.18
N PHE A 55 -10.44 5.43 5.18
CA PHE A 55 -10.99 6.38 6.14
C PHE A 55 -10.93 7.83 5.65
N LYS A 56 -10.00 8.17 4.77
CA LYS A 56 -9.81 9.54 4.26
C LYS A 56 -10.62 9.84 3.01
N GLY A 57 -10.89 8.84 2.17
CA GLY A 57 -11.25 9.04 0.77
C GLY A 57 -10.07 9.63 -0.02
N ILE A 58 -10.12 9.60 -1.35
CA ILE A 58 -9.09 10.23 -2.18
C ILE A 58 -9.70 10.68 -3.51
N HIS A 59 -9.39 11.91 -3.92
CA HIS A 59 -10.02 12.59 -5.06
C HIS A 59 -11.55 12.56 -4.95
N ASP A 60 -12.25 12.12 -6.00
CA ASP A 60 -13.71 11.98 -6.04
C ASP A 60 -14.22 10.71 -5.36
N ASN A 61 -13.34 9.87 -4.80
CA ASN A 61 -13.73 8.66 -4.08
C ASN A 61 -13.97 8.99 -2.60
N PRO A 62 -15.21 8.83 -2.09
CA PRO A 62 -15.51 9.06 -0.68
C PRO A 62 -14.90 7.97 0.22
N PRO A 63 -14.78 8.21 1.53
CA PRO A 63 -14.37 7.19 2.50
C PRO A 63 -15.27 5.96 2.46
N THR A 64 -14.67 4.77 2.52
CA THR A 64 -15.37 3.47 2.52
C THR A 64 -15.28 2.73 3.87
N TYR A 65 -14.46 3.22 4.81
CA TYR A 65 -14.37 2.74 6.20
C TYR A 65 -14.17 1.21 6.33
N LEU A 66 -13.13 0.68 5.69
CA LEU A 66 -12.88 -0.76 5.67
C LEU A 66 -12.31 -1.25 7.01
N SER A 67 -12.58 -2.52 7.34
CA SER A 67 -11.89 -3.23 8.43
C SER A 67 -10.50 -3.67 8.00
N ALA A 68 -9.65 -4.00 8.98
CA ALA A 68 -8.31 -4.54 8.71
C ALA A 68 -8.39 -5.84 7.89
N ASP A 69 -9.31 -6.74 8.22
CA ASP A 69 -9.50 -8.00 7.49
C ASP A 69 -9.93 -7.75 6.04
N ALA A 70 -10.86 -6.81 5.81
CA ALA A 70 -11.29 -6.46 4.46
C ALA A 70 -10.14 -5.88 3.63
N VAL A 71 -9.25 -5.09 4.23
CA VAL A 71 -8.07 -4.55 3.56
C VAL A 71 -7.06 -5.64 3.21
N LEU A 72 -6.84 -6.60 4.13
CA LEU A 72 -5.96 -7.74 3.87
C LEU A 72 -6.51 -8.62 2.74
N ASP A 73 -7.80 -8.91 2.75
CA ASP A 73 -8.48 -9.63 1.65
C ASP A 73 -8.33 -8.91 0.31
N LEU A 74 -8.48 -7.57 0.30
CA LEU A 74 -8.28 -6.76 -0.92
C LEU A 74 -6.84 -6.84 -1.41
N TYR A 75 -5.87 -6.73 -0.50
CA TYR A 75 -4.45 -6.81 -0.83
C TYR A 75 -4.08 -8.19 -1.39
N ASP A 76 -4.54 -9.28 -0.75
CA ASP A 76 -4.25 -10.65 -1.16
C ASP A 76 -4.86 -10.98 -2.54
N ARG A 77 -6.10 -10.53 -2.81
CA ARG A 77 -6.75 -10.68 -4.12
C ARG A 77 -6.00 -9.99 -5.26
N GLN A 78 -5.28 -8.92 -4.97
CA GLN A 78 -4.54 -8.16 -5.99
C GLN A 78 -3.11 -8.63 -6.15
N ARG A 79 -2.48 -9.12 -5.07
CA ARG A 79 -1.10 -9.60 -5.09
C ARG A 79 -0.98 -11.01 -5.64
N THR A 80 -2.03 -11.83 -5.52
CA THR A 80 -2.09 -13.20 -6.06
C THR A 80 -2.76 -13.19 -7.43
N HIS A 81 -2.13 -13.82 -8.43
CA HIS A 81 -2.63 -13.87 -9.80
C HIS A 81 -3.96 -14.62 -9.87
N ASN A 82 -5.09 -13.90 -9.81
CA ASN A 82 -6.38 -14.28 -10.41
C ASN A 82 -7.37 -13.10 -10.61
N GLY A 83 -6.84 -11.90 -10.89
CA GLY A 83 -7.47 -10.94 -11.80
C GLY A 83 -8.75 -10.21 -11.33
N LYS A 84 -8.58 -9.00 -10.75
CA LYS A 84 -9.05 -7.72 -11.33
C LYS A 84 -8.86 -6.51 -10.39
N VAL A 85 -7.98 -5.62 -10.83
CA VAL A 85 -8.05 -4.13 -10.86
C VAL A 85 -8.15 -3.34 -9.53
N LEU A 86 -7.00 -3.02 -8.93
CA LEU A 86 -6.64 -1.61 -8.67
C LEU A 86 -5.38 -1.30 -9.48
N LYS A 87 -5.24 -0.04 -9.88
CA LYS A 87 -4.19 0.53 -10.75
C LYS A 87 -2.75 0.47 -10.17
N TYR A 88 -2.40 -0.55 -9.40
CA TYR A 88 -1.10 -0.70 -8.76
C TYR A 88 -0.49 -2.07 -9.12
N PHE A 89 -0.06 -2.26 -10.37
CA PHE A 89 0.77 -3.40 -10.79
C PHE A 89 2.21 -2.88 -10.95
N ILE A 90 3.14 -3.20 -10.05
CA ILE A 90 4.04 -4.38 -10.09
C ILE A 90 4.53 -4.68 -11.50
N ASN A 91 5.79 -4.34 -11.77
CA ASN A 91 6.58 -5.06 -12.75
C ASN A 91 7.97 -5.36 -12.17
N SER A 92 8.41 -6.59 -12.40
CA SER A 92 9.72 -7.11 -12.06
C SER A 92 10.81 -6.20 -12.61
N PHE A 93 11.79 -5.89 -11.76
CA PHE A 93 13.17 -5.87 -12.21
C PHE A 93 13.92 -6.93 -11.41
N ASP A 94 14.08 -8.09 -12.05
CA ASP A 94 15.37 -8.76 -12.04
C ASP A 94 16.45 -7.73 -12.43
N TYR A 95 17.62 -7.82 -11.81
CA TYR A 95 18.74 -6.85 -11.80
C TYR A 95 18.60 -5.71 -10.78
N PHE A 96 18.83 -5.99 -9.50
CA PHE A 96 20.11 -5.81 -8.78
C PHE A 96 20.03 -6.48 -7.40
#